data_AF-A0A537YM44-F1
#
_entry.id   AF-A0A537YM44-F1
#
_cell.length_a   1.000
_cell.length_b   1.000
_cell.length_c   1.000
_cell.angle_alpha   90.00
_cell.angle_beta   90.00
_cell.angle_gamma   90.00
#
_symmetry.space_group_name_H-M   'P 1'
#
loop_
_entity.id
_entity.type
_entity.pdbx_description
1 polymer ?
#
loop_
_entity_poly.entity_id
_entity_poly.type
_entity_poly.pdbx_seq_one_letter_code
_entity_poly.pdbx_strand_id
1 'polypeptide(L)'
;QRPELLAHGTTVATNALLEGQGGRVALVTNRGFADVIEIARQTRPSLYDIWADRPRPLVPRELRLEVSGRLDATGQEIEPLDPDTIPEIPDAVDAVAVCLLHADLMPTHEQTVSATLRARGHDVVCSHEVSPEFREYERTVTTVANALLRPRCAAYLDALAGLADDVLVMTSAGGLVPITEGARLPA
;
A
#
# COMPACT_ATOMS: atom_id res chain seq x y z
N GLN A 1 15.41 33.78 12.44
CA GLN A 1 16.13 33.07 11.37
C GLN A 1 15.50 31.70 11.25
N ARG A 2 15.21 31.26 10.02
CA ARG A 2 14.74 29.91 9.74
C ARG A 2 15.98 28.99 9.69
N PRO A 3 15.93 27.78 10.28
CA PRO A 3 17.03 26.84 10.19
C PRO A 3 17.21 26.36 8.75
N GLU A 4 18.47 26.13 8.34
CA GLU A 4 18.80 25.58 7.03
C GLU A 4 18.32 24.13 6.88
N LEU A 5 18.46 23.32 7.95
CA LEU A 5 18.10 21.90 7.96
C LEU A 5 17.30 21.53 9.21
N LEU A 6 16.21 20.79 9.01
CA LEU A 6 15.48 20.06 10.05
C LEU A 6 15.45 18.57 9.71
N ALA A 7 16.06 17.75 10.58
CA ALA A 7 15.94 16.30 10.53
C ALA A 7 14.95 15.83 11.60
N HIS A 8 13.86 15.17 11.19
CA HIS A 8 12.73 14.87 12.06
C HIS A 8 12.41 13.37 12.11
N GLY A 9 12.32 12.83 13.33
CA GLY A 9 11.80 11.50 13.59
C GLY A 9 10.37 11.58 14.13
N THR A 10 9.46 10.75 13.62
CA THR A 10 8.05 10.78 14.01
C THR A 10 7.50 9.37 14.21
N THR A 11 6.47 9.25 15.07
CA THR A 11 5.70 8.02 15.30
C THR A 11 4.29 8.10 14.73
N VAL A 12 3.97 9.16 13.97
CA VAL A 12 2.63 9.40 13.42
C VAL A 12 2.13 8.22 12.58
N ALA A 13 2.99 7.65 11.74
CA ALA A 13 2.66 6.48 10.92
C ALA A 13 2.30 5.25 11.77
N THR A 14 3.17 4.88 12.72
CA THR A 14 2.95 3.72 13.59
C THR A 14 1.71 3.88 14.47
N ASN A 15 1.51 5.05 15.08
CA ASN A 15 0.34 5.30 15.91
C ASN A 15 -0.96 5.28 15.09
N ALA A 16 -0.96 5.88 13.90
CA ALA A 16 -2.12 5.85 13.01
C ALA A 16 -2.50 4.40 12.62
N LEU A 17 -1.52 3.53 12.36
CA LEU A 17 -1.79 2.12 12.07
C LEU A 17 -2.33 1.37 13.29
N LEU A 18 -1.74 1.54 14.46
CA LEU A 18 -2.16 0.87 15.71
C LEU A 18 -3.56 1.30 16.17
N GLU A 19 -3.89 2.58 16.00
CA GLU A 19 -5.19 3.14 16.37
C GLU A 19 -6.25 2.95 15.28
N GLY A 20 -5.89 2.38 14.13
CA GLY A 20 -6.77 2.22 12.97
C GLY A 20 -7.23 3.55 12.37
N GLN A 21 -6.44 4.61 12.52
CA GLN A 21 -6.77 5.97 12.10
C GLN A 21 -6.08 6.37 10.78
N GLY A 22 -6.22 5.54 9.76
CA GLY A 22 -5.78 5.86 8.39
C GLY A 22 -6.93 6.24 7.46
N GLY A 23 -6.61 6.35 6.17
CA GLY A 23 -7.59 6.48 5.10
C GLY A 23 -8.30 5.16 4.79
N ARG A 24 -9.47 5.26 4.17
CA ARG A 24 -10.22 4.14 3.63
C ARG A 24 -9.56 3.65 2.33
N VAL A 25 -9.12 2.40 2.32
CA VAL A 25 -8.36 1.82 1.19
C VAL A 25 -9.18 0.79 0.43
N ALA A 26 -9.09 0.81 -0.90
CA ALA A 26 -9.45 -0.32 -1.75
C ALA A 26 -8.20 -1.11 -2.14
N LEU A 27 -8.31 -2.44 -2.17
CA LEU A 27 -7.26 -3.35 -2.63
C LEU A 27 -7.67 -3.94 -3.97
N VAL A 28 -6.85 -3.77 -5.00
CA VAL A 28 -7.01 -4.41 -6.31
C VAL A 28 -5.98 -5.52 -6.45
N THR A 29 -6.46 -6.76 -6.61
CA THR A 29 -5.62 -7.94 -6.88
C THR A 29 -6.05 -8.60 -8.19
N ASN A 30 -5.30 -9.60 -8.64
CA ASN A 30 -5.81 -10.48 -9.69
C ASN A 30 -7.08 -11.21 -9.20
N ARG A 31 -7.94 -11.60 -10.14
CA ARG A 31 -9.10 -12.46 -9.91
C ARG A 31 -8.75 -13.75 -9.16
N GLY A 32 -9.52 -14.07 -8.12
CA GLY A 32 -9.29 -15.19 -7.21
C GLY A 32 -8.25 -14.95 -6.10
N PHE A 33 -7.73 -13.72 -5.96
CA PHE A 33 -6.69 -13.39 -4.96
C PHE A 33 -7.11 -12.26 -4.00
N ALA A 34 -8.35 -11.77 -4.08
CA ALA A 34 -8.84 -10.71 -3.19
C ALA A 34 -8.67 -11.03 -1.70
N ASP A 35 -8.76 -12.31 -1.33
CA ASP A 35 -8.78 -12.74 0.06
C ASP A 35 -7.39 -13.08 0.65
N VAL A 36 -6.31 -12.87 -0.11
CA VAL A 36 -4.92 -13.09 0.36
C VAL A 36 -4.64 -12.33 1.66
N ILE A 37 -5.08 -11.07 1.77
CA ILE A 37 -4.86 -10.24 2.95
C ILE A 37 -5.56 -10.76 4.22
N GLU A 38 -6.64 -11.53 4.06
CA GLU A 38 -7.40 -12.11 5.18
C GLU A 38 -7.00 -13.55 5.50
N ILE A 39 -6.73 -14.35 4.47
CA ILE A 39 -6.20 -15.72 4.62
C ILE A 39 -4.83 -15.66 5.31
N ALA A 40 -4.03 -14.65 4.96
CA ALA A 40 -2.68 -14.46 5.45
C ALA A 40 -1.82 -15.71 5.24
N ARG A 41 -0.94 -16.03 6.19
CA ARG A 41 -0.13 -17.27 6.19
C ARG A 41 -0.74 -18.38 7.05
N GLN A 42 -2.02 -18.25 7.45
CA GLN A 42 -2.71 -19.17 8.36
C GLN A 42 -1.93 -19.48 9.65
N THR A 43 -1.06 -18.56 10.07
CA THR A 43 -0.28 -18.69 11.30
C THR A 43 -1.22 -18.64 12.50
N ARG A 44 -1.07 -19.57 13.45
CA ARG A 44 -1.88 -19.59 14.67
C ARG A 44 -1.48 -18.42 15.57
N PRO A 45 -2.41 -17.53 15.96
CA PRO A 45 -2.11 -16.43 16.90
C PRO A 45 -1.64 -16.95 18.27
N SER A 46 -2.19 -18.09 18.69
CA SER A 46 -1.78 -18.83 19.89
C SER A 46 -1.76 -20.32 19.55
N LEU A 47 -0.65 -21.00 19.83
CA LEU A 47 -0.45 -22.41 19.42
C LEU A 47 -1.44 -23.37 20.07
N TYR A 48 -1.89 -23.07 21.29
CA TYR A 48 -2.70 -23.94 22.14
C TYR A 48 -4.12 -23.42 22.39
N ASP A 49 -4.44 -22.21 21.95
CA ASP A 49 -5.79 -21.66 22.06
C ASP A 49 -6.52 -21.79 20.73
N ILE A 50 -7.47 -22.72 20.67
CA ILE A 50 -8.29 -22.98 19.48
C ILE A 50 -9.37 -21.91 19.25
N TRP A 51 -9.61 -21.04 20.24
CA TRP A 51 -10.60 -19.96 20.18
C TRP A 51 -9.97 -18.60 19.89
N ALA A 52 -8.64 -18.55 19.67
CA ALA A 52 -7.94 -17.31 19.39
C ALA A 52 -8.41 -16.71 18.06
N ASP A 53 -8.99 -15.51 18.14
CA ASP A 53 -9.39 -14.75 16.96
C ASP A 53 -8.17 -14.24 16.18
N ARG A 54 -8.30 -14.23 14.85
CA ARG A 54 -7.31 -13.58 13.98
C ARG A 54 -7.52 -12.06 13.97
N PRO A 55 -6.45 -11.27 13.84
CA PRO A 55 -6.58 -9.83 13.63
C PRO A 55 -7.50 -9.53 12.44
N ARG A 56 -8.29 -8.46 12.54
CA ARG A 56 -9.10 -8.01 11.42
C ARG A 56 -8.18 -7.53 10.28
N PRO A 57 -8.46 -7.91 9.03
CA PRO A 57 -7.67 -7.45 7.89
C PRO A 57 -7.80 -5.94 7.69
N LEU A 58 -6.73 -5.30 7.20
CA LEU A 58 -6.67 -3.85 6.98
C LEU A 58 -7.68 -3.33 5.95
N VAL A 59 -8.12 -4.20 5.03
CA VAL A 59 -9.11 -3.87 4.00
C VAL A 59 -10.34 -4.77 4.18
N PRO A 60 -11.55 -4.20 4.34
CA PRO A 60 -12.78 -4.98 4.47
C PRO A 60 -13.14 -5.66 3.13
N ARG A 61 -13.90 -6.75 3.18
CA ARG A 61 -14.11 -7.66 2.04
C ARG A 61 -14.73 -6.97 0.82
N GLU A 62 -15.62 -6.01 1.05
CA GLU A 62 -16.30 -5.22 0.03
C GLU A 62 -15.40 -4.22 -0.70
N LEU A 63 -14.21 -3.93 -0.16
CA LEU A 63 -13.20 -3.07 -0.78
C LEU A 63 -12.02 -3.87 -1.36
N ARG A 64 -12.15 -5.20 -1.45
CA ARG A 64 -11.18 -6.07 -2.13
C ARG A 64 -11.74 -6.40 -3.51
N LEU A 65 -11.19 -5.74 -4.50
CA LEU A 65 -11.63 -5.74 -5.89
C LEU A 65 -10.65 -6.56 -6.72
N GLU A 66 -11.14 -7.08 -7.83
CA GLU A 66 -10.38 -8.00 -8.67
C GLU A 66 -10.32 -7.49 -10.11
N VAL A 67 -9.17 -7.71 -10.75
CA VAL A 67 -8.94 -7.48 -12.17
C VAL A 67 -8.49 -8.78 -12.83
N SER A 68 -8.78 -8.95 -14.13
CA SER A 68 -8.25 -10.08 -14.90
C SER A 68 -6.73 -9.98 -15.08
N GLY A 69 -6.15 -10.96 -15.75
CA GLY A 69 -4.72 -11.01 -16.03
C GLY A 69 -3.95 -11.84 -15.02
N ARG A 70 -2.94 -12.55 -15.52
CA ARG A 70 -2.09 -13.44 -14.73
C ARG A 70 -0.73 -13.60 -15.39
N LEU A 71 0.30 -13.45 -14.55
CA LEU A 71 1.66 -13.84 -14.88
C LEU A 71 2.00 -15.14 -14.15
N ASP A 72 2.89 -15.94 -14.73
CA ASP A 72 3.50 -17.09 -14.08
C ASP A 72 4.73 -16.71 -13.26
N ALA A 73 5.34 -17.70 -12.60
CA ALA A 73 6.54 -17.50 -11.78
C ALA A 73 7.81 -17.11 -12.56
N THR A 74 7.77 -17.13 -13.90
CA THR A 74 8.84 -16.67 -14.79
C THR A 74 8.55 -15.28 -15.38
N GLY A 75 7.39 -14.70 -15.07
CA GLY A 75 6.93 -13.44 -15.64
C GLY A 75 6.30 -13.57 -17.02
N GLN A 76 6.03 -14.80 -17.49
CA GLN A 76 5.28 -15.02 -18.73
C GLN A 76 3.79 -14.87 -18.48
N GLU A 77 3.09 -14.31 -19.46
CA GLU A 77 1.65 -14.07 -19.38
C GLU A 77 0.88 -15.37 -19.60
N ILE A 78 0.14 -15.81 -18.58
CA ILE A 78 -0.81 -16.94 -18.66
C ILE A 78 -2.16 -16.44 -19.15
N GLU A 79 -2.57 -15.28 -18.65
CA GLU A 79 -3.83 -14.62 -18.97
C GLU A 79 -3.53 -13.15 -19.22
N PRO A 80 -3.90 -12.58 -20.38
CA PRO A 80 -3.70 -11.17 -20.63
C PRO A 80 -4.54 -10.32 -19.69
N LEU A 81 -3.98 -9.19 -19.27
CA LEU A 81 -4.74 -8.16 -18.57
C LEU A 81 -5.79 -7.60 -19.53
N ASP A 82 -7.05 -7.67 -19.15
CA ASP A 82 -8.16 -7.00 -19.83
C ASP A 82 -8.46 -5.66 -19.13
N PRO A 83 -8.15 -4.51 -19.77
CA PRO A 83 -8.40 -3.19 -19.18
C PRO A 83 -9.88 -2.94 -18.84
N ASP A 84 -10.81 -3.60 -19.51
CA ASP A 84 -12.26 -3.44 -19.26
C ASP A 84 -12.68 -4.08 -17.93
N THR A 85 -11.84 -4.94 -17.36
CA THR A 85 -12.07 -5.56 -16.04
C THR A 85 -11.48 -4.75 -14.88
N ILE A 86 -10.81 -3.62 -15.16
CA ILE A 86 -10.28 -2.75 -14.10
C ILE A 86 -11.47 -2.15 -13.33
N PRO A 87 -11.62 -2.47 -12.04
CA PRO A 87 -12.83 -2.18 -11.30
C PRO A 87 -13.04 -0.67 -11.11
N GLU A 88 -14.29 -0.26 -11.04
CA GLU A 88 -14.64 1.06 -10.54
C GLU A 88 -14.38 1.11 -9.02
N ILE A 89 -13.78 2.20 -8.58
CA ILE A 89 -13.43 2.40 -7.18
C ILE A 89 -14.54 3.22 -6.51
N PRO A 90 -15.09 2.78 -5.37
CA PRO A 90 -16.10 3.54 -4.66
C PRO A 90 -15.60 4.92 -4.23
N ASP A 91 -16.42 5.97 -4.37
CA ASP A 91 -16.07 7.37 -4.06
C ASP A 91 -15.58 7.61 -2.63
N ALA A 92 -15.95 6.75 -1.69
CA ALA A 92 -15.55 6.85 -0.28
C ALA A 92 -14.10 6.40 -0.01
N VAL A 93 -13.38 5.88 -1.03
CA VAL A 93 -12.01 5.38 -0.90
C VAL A 93 -11.02 6.54 -1.04
N ASP A 94 -10.14 6.70 -0.06
CA ASP A 94 -9.10 7.72 -0.04
C ASP A 94 -7.88 7.33 -0.91
N ALA A 95 -7.54 6.04 -0.96
CA ALA A 95 -6.42 5.52 -1.75
C ALA A 95 -6.62 4.07 -2.20
N VAL A 96 -5.97 3.68 -3.29
CA VAL A 96 -6.03 2.34 -3.87
C VAL A 96 -4.68 1.66 -3.78
N ALA A 97 -4.63 0.48 -3.16
CA ALA A 97 -3.48 -0.41 -3.21
C ALA A 97 -3.66 -1.39 -4.38
N VAL A 98 -2.68 -1.47 -5.27
CA VAL A 98 -2.65 -2.44 -6.38
C VAL A 98 -1.56 -3.45 -6.09
N CYS A 99 -1.93 -4.72 -5.95
CA CYS A 99 -1.00 -5.82 -5.72
C CYS A 99 -1.36 -7.02 -6.60
N LEU A 100 -0.65 -7.17 -7.71
CA LEU A 100 -0.79 -8.30 -8.62
C LEU A 100 0.33 -9.33 -8.37
N LEU A 101 0.03 -10.60 -8.61
CA LEU A 101 1.02 -11.66 -8.55
C LEU A 101 2.14 -11.41 -9.55
N HIS A 102 3.37 -11.70 -9.11
CA HIS A 102 4.60 -11.58 -9.89
C HIS A 102 4.87 -10.18 -10.47
N ALA A 103 4.20 -9.13 -9.97
CA ALA A 103 4.54 -7.75 -10.28
C ALA A 103 5.94 -7.36 -9.80
N ASP A 104 6.49 -8.09 -8.81
CA ASP A 104 7.89 -8.01 -8.39
C ASP A 104 8.88 -8.42 -9.49
N LEU A 105 8.46 -9.30 -10.43
CA LEU A 105 9.26 -9.72 -11.57
C LEU A 105 8.95 -8.91 -12.83
N MET A 106 7.66 -8.70 -13.10
CA MET A 106 7.19 -8.02 -14.31
C MET A 106 6.01 -7.09 -13.96
N PRO A 107 6.25 -5.78 -13.79
CA PRO A 107 5.25 -4.84 -13.27
C PRO A 107 4.25 -4.35 -14.33
N THR A 108 4.28 -4.87 -15.56
CA THR A 108 3.53 -4.34 -16.72
C THR A 108 2.02 -4.30 -16.48
N HIS A 109 1.45 -5.34 -15.87
CA HIS A 109 0.02 -5.36 -15.51
C HIS A 109 -0.30 -4.32 -14.42
N GLU A 110 0.52 -4.20 -13.37
CA GLU A 110 0.31 -3.19 -12.32
C GLU A 110 0.45 -1.76 -12.86
N GLN A 111 1.39 -1.51 -13.75
CA GLN A 111 1.57 -0.22 -14.41
C GLN A 111 0.33 0.17 -15.23
N THR A 112 -0.26 -0.79 -15.93
CA THR A 112 -1.48 -0.55 -16.72
C THR A 112 -2.69 -0.27 -15.82
N VAL A 113 -2.89 -1.08 -14.78
CA VAL A 113 -3.97 -0.89 -13.80
C VAL A 113 -3.82 0.46 -13.10
N SER A 114 -2.62 0.76 -12.61
CA SER A 114 -2.36 2.01 -11.89
C SER A 114 -2.47 3.24 -12.78
N ALA A 115 -1.98 3.20 -14.02
CA ALA A 115 -2.16 4.29 -14.98
C ALA A 115 -3.64 4.56 -15.25
N THR A 116 -4.44 3.51 -15.42
CA THR A 116 -5.89 3.62 -15.64
C THR A 116 -6.60 4.24 -14.42
N LEU A 117 -6.31 3.75 -13.22
CA LEU A 117 -6.91 4.26 -11.99
C LEU A 117 -6.47 5.69 -11.65
N ARG A 118 -5.19 6.04 -11.89
CA ARG A 118 -4.68 7.41 -11.76
C ARG A 118 -5.35 8.34 -12.78
N ALA A 119 -5.59 7.89 -14.02
CA ALA A 119 -6.32 8.66 -15.03
C ALA A 119 -7.80 8.88 -14.65
N ARG A 120 -8.39 8.00 -13.83
CA ARG A 120 -9.72 8.18 -13.22
C ARG A 120 -9.69 9.08 -11.97
N GLY A 121 -8.53 9.58 -11.55
CA GLY A 121 -8.37 10.53 -10.45
C GLY A 121 -8.11 9.90 -9.08
N HIS A 122 -7.83 8.59 -9.01
CA HIS A 122 -7.54 7.93 -7.74
C HIS A 122 -6.07 8.09 -7.32
N ASP A 123 -5.82 8.17 -6.01
CA ASP A 123 -4.48 8.02 -5.45
C ASP A 123 -4.10 6.54 -5.39
N VAL A 124 -3.05 6.14 -6.11
CA VAL A 124 -2.69 4.72 -6.31
C VAL A 124 -1.28 4.42 -5.81
N VAL A 125 -1.20 3.37 -5.00
CA VAL A 125 0.03 2.77 -4.48
C VAL A 125 0.21 1.39 -5.11
N CYS A 126 1.32 1.19 -5.81
CA CYS A 126 1.60 -0.07 -6.51
C CYS A 126 2.60 -0.92 -5.75
N SER A 127 2.37 -2.22 -5.69
CA SER A 127 3.22 -3.12 -4.91
C SER A 127 4.65 -3.20 -5.43
N HIS A 128 4.87 -3.14 -6.75
CA HIS A 128 6.21 -3.09 -7.34
C HIS A 128 6.98 -1.78 -7.06
N GLU A 129 6.31 -0.70 -6.69
CA GLU A 129 6.95 0.58 -6.32
C GLU A 129 7.31 0.62 -4.82
N VAL A 130 6.57 -0.12 -3.99
CA VAL A 130 6.70 -0.11 -2.52
C VAL A 130 7.62 -1.22 -2.03
N SER A 131 7.36 -2.45 -2.45
CA SER A 131 8.04 -3.65 -1.96
C SER A 131 8.11 -4.66 -3.11
N PRO A 132 9.02 -4.47 -4.09
CA PRO A 132 9.20 -5.39 -5.22
C PRO A 132 9.93 -6.67 -4.80
N GLU A 133 9.37 -7.37 -3.81
CA GLU A 133 9.91 -8.61 -3.25
C GLU A 133 8.95 -9.77 -3.50
N PHE A 134 9.53 -10.97 -3.59
CA PHE A 134 8.77 -12.21 -3.65
C PHE A 134 7.96 -12.40 -2.36
N ARG A 135 6.76 -12.98 -2.52
CA ARG A 135 5.68 -13.20 -1.51
C ARG A 135 4.59 -12.14 -1.51
N GLU A 136 3.44 -12.56 -2.02
CA GLU A 136 2.22 -11.81 -2.23
C GLU A 136 1.59 -11.26 -0.95
N TYR A 137 1.58 -12.02 0.16
CA TYR A 137 0.90 -11.58 1.38
C TYR A 137 1.63 -10.39 2.03
N GLU A 138 2.93 -10.55 2.31
CA GLU A 138 3.76 -9.54 2.93
C GLU A 138 3.79 -8.26 2.07
N ARG A 139 3.98 -8.43 0.75
CA ARG A 139 3.92 -7.32 -0.20
C ARG A 139 2.55 -6.63 -0.22
N THR A 140 1.45 -7.38 -0.19
CA THR A 140 0.09 -6.82 -0.13
C THR A 140 -0.08 -5.98 1.15
N VAL A 141 0.32 -6.50 2.31
CA VAL A 141 0.18 -5.81 3.60
C VAL A 141 0.98 -4.51 3.61
N THR A 142 2.22 -4.53 3.14
CA THR A 142 3.07 -3.32 3.07
C THR A 142 2.48 -2.27 2.10
N THR A 143 1.96 -2.71 0.95
CA THR A 143 1.34 -1.83 -0.05
C THR A 143 0.06 -1.18 0.52
N VAL A 144 -0.78 -1.97 1.18
CA VAL A 144 -2.01 -1.49 1.84
C VAL A 144 -1.68 -0.54 2.99
N ALA A 145 -0.68 -0.84 3.81
CA ALA A 145 -0.26 0.05 4.90
C ALA A 145 0.20 1.41 4.37
N ASN A 146 0.99 1.43 3.29
CA ASN A 146 1.39 2.67 2.63
C ASN A 146 0.19 3.46 2.09
N ALA A 147 -0.76 2.80 1.41
CA ALA A 147 -1.99 3.44 0.92
C ALA A 147 -2.84 4.01 2.07
N LEU A 148 -2.98 3.27 3.16
CA LEU A 148 -3.76 3.65 4.34
C LEU A 148 -3.16 4.88 5.05
N LEU A 149 -1.83 4.96 5.11
CA LEU A 149 -1.13 6.02 5.84
C LEU A 149 -0.92 7.28 5.01
N ARG A 150 -0.96 7.22 3.67
CA ARG A 150 -0.73 8.36 2.78
C ARG A 150 -1.53 9.62 3.14
N PRO A 151 -2.86 9.59 3.27
CA PRO A 151 -3.64 10.80 3.53
C PRO A 151 -3.24 11.50 4.85
N ARG A 152 -2.91 10.71 5.88
CA ARG A 152 -2.56 11.24 7.20
C ARG A 152 -1.11 11.71 7.30
N CYS A 153 -0.19 10.96 6.71
CA CYS A 153 1.22 11.34 6.71
C CYS A 153 1.48 12.54 5.81
N ALA A 154 0.80 12.67 4.67
CA ALA A 154 0.92 13.85 3.81
C ALA A 154 0.58 15.14 4.57
N ALA A 155 -0.58 15.19 5.22
CA ALA A 155 -0.99 16.36 6.01
C ALA A 155 0.00 16.72 7.13
N TYR A 156 0.57 15.70 7.79
CA TYR A 156 1.58 15.90 8.83
C TYR A 156 2.89 16.45 8.28
N LEU A 157 3.39 15.88 7.18
CA LEU A 157 4.67 16.27 6.58
C LEU A 157 4.58 17.65 5.88
N ASP A 158 3.44 17.98 5.28
CA ASP A 158 3.18 19.30 4.72
C ASP A 158 3.25 20.40 5.79
N ALA A 159 2.76 20.13 7.00
CA ALA A 159 2.87 21.05 8.13
C ALA A 159 4.32 21.29 8.58
N LEU A 160 5.24 20.35 8.30
CA LEU A 160 6.66 20.49 8.62
C LEU A 160 7.44 21.25 7.54
N ALA A 161 6.99 21.22 6.27
CA ALA A 161 7.68 21.82 5.13
C ALA A 161 8.05 23.30 5.34
N GLY A 162 7.23 24.04 6.09
CA GLY A 162 7.44 25.46 6.40
C GLY A 162 8.50 25.75 7.47
N LEU A 163 9.01 24.74 8.18
CA LEU A 163 9.81 24.95 9.39
C LEU A 163 11.32 25.16 9.15
N ALA A 164 11.86 24.65 8.05
CA ALA A 164 13.26 24.79 7.65
C ALA A 164 13.39 24.88 6.12
N ASP A 165 14.54 25.36 5.61
CA ASP A 165 14.78 25.40 4.16
C ASP A 165 14.80 24.00 3.56
N ASP A 166 15.49 23.06 4.23
CA ASP A 166 15.42 21.62 3.98
C ASP A 166 14.80 20.87 5.16
N VAL A 167 13.80 20.03 4.88
CA VAL A 167 13.17 19.16 5.87
C VAL A 167 13.36 17.71 5.45
N LEU A 168 14.01 16.94 6.32
CA LEU A 168 14.24 15.51 6.15
C LEU A 168 13.53 14.71 7.23
N VAL A 169 13.04 13.53 6.87
CA VAL A 169 12.33 12.62 7.76
C VAL A 169 13.12 11.34 7.91
N MET A 170 13.23 10.83 9.13
CA MET A 170 13.89 9.57 9.42
C MET A 170 13.03 8.37 9.04
N THR A 171 13.63 7.40 8.36
CA THR A 171 12.98 6.14 7.94
C THR A 171 13.37 4.98 8.85
N SER A 172 12.60 3.89 8.80
CA SER A 172 12.88 2.64 9.53
C SER A 172 14.19 1.96 9.11
N ALA A 173 14.71 2.30 7.92
CA ALA A 173 16.03 1.85 7.45
C ALA A 173 17.21 2.62 8.10
N GLY A 174 16.93 3.61 8.96
CA GLY A 174 17.94 4.42 9.65
C GLY A 174 18.50 5.58 8.81
N GLY A 175 17.90 5.87 7.66
CA GLY A 175 18.27 6.97 6.78
C GLY A 175 17.36 8.19 6.93
N LEU A 176 17.73 9.28 6.26
CA LEU A 176 16.93 10.51 6.13
C LEU A 176 16.50 10.67 4.67
N VAL A 177 15.22 10.99 4.45
CA VAL A 177 14.65 11.26 3.12
C VAL A 177 13.93 12.60 3.09
N PRO A 178 13.82 13.27 1.94
CA PRO A 178 12.98 14.46 1.81
C PRO A 178 11.52 14.17 2.19
N ILE A 179 10.83 15.18 2.72
CA ILE A 179 9.39 15.07 3.09
C ILE A 179 8.50 14.56 1.95
N THR A 180 8.82 14.89 0.70
CA THR A 180 8.07 14.46 -0.49
C THR A 180 8.13 12.95 -0.68
N GLU A 181 9.28 12.35 -0.41
CA GLU A 181 9.47 10.90 -0.49
C GLU A 181 8.81 10.20 0.71
N GLY A 182 8.98 10.74 1.92
CA GLY A 182 8.32 10.23 3.13
C GLY A 182 6.79 10.29 3.07
N ALA A 183 6.22 11.29 2.37
CA ALA A 183 4.78 11.37 2.12
C ALA A 183 4.31 10.32 1.10
N ARG A 184 5.16 9.99 0.12
CA ARG A 184 4.86 9.00 -0.92
C ARG A 184 4.87 7.57 -0.39
N LEU A 185 5.81 7.25 0.51
CA LEU A 185 6.04 5.93 1.12
C LEU A 185 6.14 6.04 2.66
N PRO A 186 5.00 6.22 3.36
CA PRO A 186 5.00 6.51 4.79
C PRO A 186 5.21 5.32 5.73
N ALA A 187 5.14 4.07 5.25
CA ALA A 187 5.23 2.88 6.10
C ALA A 187 6.63 2.27 6.13
#